data_AF-A0A7K8VFV6-F1
#
_entry.id   AF-A0A7K8VFV6-F1
#
_cell.length_a   1.000
_cell.length_b   1.000
_cell.length_c   1.000
_cell.angle_alpha   90.00
_cell.angle_beta   90.00
_cell.angle_gamma   90.00
#
_symmetry.space_group_name_H-M   'P 1'
#
loop_
_entity.id
_entity.type
_entity.pdbx_description
1 polymer ?
#
loop_
_entity_poly.entity_id
_entity_poly.type
_entity_poly.pdbx_seq_one_letter_code
_entity_poly.pdbx_strand_id
1 'polypeptide(L)'
;NFQSAVVFPSKISTEQQSLMLVKRLLAVAVSCITYLRGIFPESAYGTRYMDDLSVKILREDKNCPGSTQLVKWMLGCYDALQKKYLRMIVLAVYTHPEDPQTITECYHFKFKYTHNGPLLDFSSKDKRNDSTITCADTKKASILLIRKIYVLMQNLGPLPNDVCLTMKLFYYDEVTPSDYQPPGFKEGECEGMIFEGEPLYLNVGEVPTPFHMLKVKVTTEKQRMENIDKSFLKHGETNVPLQVLRVDRDDPEE
;
A
#
# COMPACT_ATOMS: atom_id res chain seq x y z
N ASN A 1 13.46 29.62 -4.76
CA ASN A 1 12.63 28.50 -5.28
C ASN A 1 12.67 27.33 -4.31
N PHE A 2 11.76 27.31 -3.33
CA PHE A 2 11.67 26.21 -2.36
C PHE A 2 11.12 24.96 -3.05
N GLN A 3 12.00 24.08 -3.52
CA GLN A 3 11.61 22.72 -3.90
C GLN A 3 11.08 22.03 -2.64
N SER A 4 9.77 21.78 -2.60
CA SER A 4 9.09 21.23 -1.44
C SER A 4 9.62 19.82 -1.14
N ALA A 5 10.13 19.61 0.07
CA ALA A 5 10.59 18.31 0.55
C ALA A 5 9.40 17.49 1.10
N VAL A 6 9.42 16.18 0.91
CA VAL A 6 8.58 15.25 1.68
C VAL A 6 9.25 15.05 3.03
N VAL A 7 8.68 15.68 4.07
CA VAL A 7 9.23 15.63 5.41
C VAL A 7 8.48 14.59 6.24
N PHE A 8 9.19 13.56 6.69
CA PHE A 8 8.75 12.72 7.79
C PHE A 8 9.23 13.30 9.12
N PRO A 9 8.37 13.37 10.13
CA PRO A 9 8.74 13.91 11.43
C PRO A 9 9.88 13.10 12.05
N SER A 10 10.82 13.80 12.70
CA SER A 10 11.91 13.19 13.47
C SER A 10 11.49 12.80 14.89
N LYS A 11 10.31 13.24 15.34
CA LYS A 11 9.67 12.85 16.59
C LYS A 11 8.16 12.67 16.37
N ILE A 12 7.61 11.56 16.87
CA ILE A 12 6.17 11.28 16.91
C ILE A 12 5.79 11.14 18.37
N SER A 13 5.00 12.07 18.88
CA SER A 13 4.56 12.12 20.28
C SER A 13 3.05 12.08 20.42
N THR A 14 2.31 12.31 19.33
CA THR A 14 0.85 12.31 19.34
C THR A 14 0.29 11.41 18.26
N GLU A 15 -0.92 10.93 18.50
CA GLU A 15 -1.68 10.15 17.53
C GLU A 15 -1.88 10.92 16.21
N GLN A 16 -2.13 12.22 16.28
CA GLN A 16 -2.28 13.08 15.10
C GLN A 16 -1.00 13.12 14.24
N GLN A 17 0.18 13.18 14.88
CA GLN A 17 1.46 13.15 14.15
C GLN A 17 1.68 11.78 13.47
N SER A 18 1.34 10.70 14.17
CA SER A 18 1.40 9.35 13.61
C SER A 18 0.45 9.18 12.42
N LEU A 19 -0.81 9.61 12.57
CA LEU A 19 -1.81 9.61 11.50
C LEU A 19 -1.32 10.40 10.28
N MET A 20 -0.74 11.59 10.48
CA MET A 20 -0.21 12.40 9.38
C MET A 20 0.95 11.70 8.67
N LEU A 21 1.82 11.00 9.40
CA LEU A 21 2.89 10.20 8.80
C LEU A 21 2.31 9.09 7.94
N VAL A 22 1.35 8.31 8.46
CA VAL A 22 0.73 7.19 7.74
C VAL A 22 0.00 7.68 6.48
N LYS A 23 -0.76 8.77 6.57
CA LYS A 23 -1.42 9.40 5.40
C LYS A 23 -0.40 9.81 4.34
N ARG A 24 0.71 10.46 4.74
CA ARG A 24 1.79 10.85 3.82
C ARG A 24 2.47 9.65 3.19
N LEU A 25 2.79 8.63 3.98
CA LEU A 25 3.48 7.44 3.50
C LEU A 25 2.61 6.66 2.51
N LEU A 26 1.31 6.53 2.78
CA LEU A 26 0.33 5.97 1.84
C LEU A 26 0.32 6.77 0.52
N ALA A 27 0.26 8.11 0.60
CA ALA A 27 0.28 8.98 -0.58
C ALA A 27 1.53 8.78 -1.44
N VAL A 28 2.70 8.75 -0.80
CA VAL A 28 3.99 8.53 -1.50
C VAL A 28 4.03 7.14 -2.11
N ALA A 29 3.64 6.10 -1.36
CA ALA A 29 3.66 4.73 -1.85
C ALA A 29 2.73 4.52 -3.06
N VAL A 30 1.47 4.98 -2.99
CA VAL A 30 0.52 4.93 -4.11
C VAL A 30 1.07 5.71 -5.30
N SER A 31 1.60 6.92 -5.09
CA SER A 31 2.17 7.72 -6.18
C SER A 31 3.39 7.05 -6.83
N CYS A 32 4.28 6.46 -6.04
CA CYS A 32 5.44 5.72 -6.54
C CYS A 32 5.02 4.52 -7.39
N ILE A 33 4.03 3.75 -6.93
CA ILE A 33 3.49 2.60 -7.65
C ILE A 33 2.88 3.06 -8.98
N THR A 34 1.93 4.00 -8.96
CA THR A 34 1.24 4.40 -10.19
C THR A 34 2.16 5.11 -11.18
N TYR A 35 3.21 5.79 -10.70
CA TYR A 35 4.22 6.39 -11.55
C TYR A 35 5.11 5.33 -12.21
N LEU A 36 5.69 4.42 -11.44
CA LEU A 36 6.64 3.43 -11.95
C LEU A 36 5.97 2.34 -12.80
N ARG A 37 4.67 2.10 -12.58
CA ARG A 37 3.87 1.24 -13.44
C ARG A 37 3.31 1.96 -14.67
N GLY A 38 3.59 3.26 -14.84
CA GLY A 38 3.18 4.02 -16.03
C GLY A 38 1.66 4.23 -16.14
N ILE A 39 0.92 4.21 -15.03
CA ILE A 39 -0.55 4.30 -15.02
C ILE A 39 -1.05 5.67 -15.48
N PHE A 40 -0.31 6.74 -15.16
CA PHE A 40 -0.69 8.11 -15.50
C PHE A 40 0.48 8.84 -16.17
N PRO A 41 0.21 9.87 -17.01
CA PRO A 41 1.26 10.65 -17.65
C PRO A 41 2.08 11.48 -16.67
N GLU A 42 3.28 11.89 -17.09
CA GLU A 42 4.22 12.74 -16.30
C GLU A 42 3.56 14.02 -15.77
N SER A 43 2.62 14.62 -16.53
CA SER A 43 1.90 15.83 -16.12
C SER A 43 1.08 15.66 -14.84
N ALA A 44 0.62 14.44 -14.56
CA ALA A 44 -0.15 14.07 -13.37
C ALA A 44 0.70 13.97 -12.10
N TYR A 45 2.01 14.20 -12.18
CA TYR A 45 2.92 14.11 -11.05
C TYR A 45 3.71 15.41 -10.81
N GLY A 46 3.99 15.68 -9.55
CA GLY A 46 4.96 16.68 -9.13
C GLY A 46 6.18 16.00 -8.50
N THR A 47 7.38 16.43 -8.89
CA THR A 47 8.61 15.96 -8.24
C THR A 47 8.74 16.58 -6.84
N ARG A 48 9.07 15.73 -5.86
CA ARG A 48 9.44 16.11 -4.50
C ARG A 48 10.67 15.30 -4.08
N TYR A 49 11.36 15.74 -3.04
CA TYR A 49 12.56 15.07 -2.54
C TYR A 49 12.32 14.53 -1.14
N MET A 50 12.78 13.30 -0.90
CA MET A 50 12.67 12.61 0.38
C MET A 50 14.06 12.06 0.73
N ASP A 51 14.78 12.79 1.59
CA ASP A 51 16.23 12.66 1.75
C ASP A 51 16.95 12.72 0.38
N ASP A 52 17.62 11.65 -0.05
CA ASP A 52 18.32 11.53 -1.34
C ASP A 52 17.44 11.01 -2.49
N LEU A 53 16.19 10.64 -2.20
CA LEU A 53 15.28 10.05 -3.18
C LEU A 53 14.40 11.11 -3.85
N SER A 54 14.43 11.16 -5.17
CA SER A 54 13.43 11.88 -5.98
C SER A 54 12.16 11.05 -6.07
N VAL A 55 11.06 11.56 -5.54
CA VAL A 55 9.75 10.90 -5.57
C VAL A 55 8.77 11.69 -6.40
N LYS A 56 7.94 10.97 -7.17
CA LYS A 56 6.84 11.53 -7.94
C LYS A 56 5.58 11.46 -7.09
N ILE A 57 5.01 12.62 -6.82
CA ILE A 57 3.79 12.75 -6.02
C ILE A 57 2.63 13.03 -6.94
N LEU A 58 1.61 12.17 -6.89
CA LEU A 58 0.39 12.33 -7.66
C LEU A 58 -0.27 13.67 -7.32
N ARG A 59 -0.75 14.36 -8.34
CA ARG A 59 -1.53 15.59 -8.22
C ARG A 59 -2.74 15.50 -9.13
N GLU A 60 -3.74 16.31 -8.83
CA GLU A 60 -4.86 16.51 -9.74
C GLU A 60 -4.35 17.11 -11.06
N ASP A 61 -4.81 16.55 -12.16
CA ASP A 61 -4.55 17.06 -13.50
C ASP A 61 -5.86 17.08 -14.28
N LYS A 62 -6.24 18.28 -14.74
CA LYS A 62 -7.48 18.50 -15.50
C LYS A 62 -7.49 17.70 -16.81
N ASN A 63 -6.31 17.41 -17.35
CA ASN A 63 -6.15 16.65 -18.59
C ASN A 63 -6.06 15.14 -18.34
N CYS A 64 -6.05 14.69 -17.08
CA CYS A 64 -6.05 13.28 -16.71
C CYS A 64 -7.14 13.00 -15.65
N PRO A 65 -8.38 12.70 -16.10
CA PRO A 65 -9.48 12.40 -15.18
C PRO A 65 -9.16 11.23 -14.22
N GLY A 66 -8.40 10.24 -14.69
CA GLY A 66 -7.97 9.10 -13.88
C GLY A 66 -7.09 9.47 -12.69
N SER A 67 -6.13 10.39 -12.85
CA SER A 67 -5.30 10.86 -11.73
C SER A 67 -6.14 11.63 -10.71
N THR A 68 -7.05 12.48 -11.20
CA THR A 68 -8.00 13.21 -10.36
C THR A 68 -8.92 12.26 -9.58
N GLN A 69 -9.37 11.18 -10.22
CA GLN A 69 -10.19 10.15 -9.56
C GLN A 69 -9.41 9.43 -8.45
N LEU A 70 -8.15 9.05 -8.70
CA LEU A 70 -7.31 8.43 -7.68
C LEU A 70 -7.02 9.37 -6.51
N VAL A 71 -6.83 10.67 -6.75
CA VAL A 71 -6.71 11.67 -5.66
C VAL A 71 -7.98 11.70 -4.81
N LYS A 72 -9.17 11.65 -5.42
CA LYS A 72 -10.45 11.56 -4.68
C LYS A 72 -10.55 10.28 -3.85
N TRP A 73 -10.14 9.13 -4.39
CA TRP A 73 -10.08 7.89 -3.61
C TRP A 73 -9.14 8.00 -2.41
N MET A 74 -7.98 8.66 -2.57
CA MET A 74 -7.07 8.92 -1.46
C MET A 74 -7.71 9.76 -0.35
N LEU A 75 -8.58 10.72 -0.68
CA LEU A 75 -9.33 11.48 0.33
C LEU A 75 -10.28 10.57 1.13
N GLY A 76 -10.98 9.64 0.48
CA GLY A 76 -11.82 8.65 1.16
C GLY A 76 -11.02 7.72 2.08
N CYS A 77 -9.83 7.29 1.65
CA CYS A 77 -8.90 6.55 2.50
C CYS A 77 -8.49 7.36 3.75
N TYR A 78 -8.23 8.66 3.59
CA TYR A 78 -7.84 9.53 4.71
C TYR A 78 -8.96 9.75 5.71
N ASP A 79 -10.22 9.82 5.27
CA ASP A 79 -11.39 9.90 6.14
C ASP A 79 -11.51 8.60 6.97
N ALA A 80 -11.46 7.45 6.30
CA ALA A 80 -11.54 6.14 6.96
C ALA A 80 -10.37 5.89 7.94
N LEU A 81 -9.15 6.32 7.60
CA LEU A 81 -7.99 6.27 8.50
C LEU A 81 -8.18 7.14 9.74
N GLN A 82 -8.70 8.35 9.57
CA GLN A 82 -8.89 9.29 10.67
C GLN A 82 -9.93 8.81 11.68
N LYS A 83 -10.96 8.11 11.19
CA LYS A 83 -12.00 7.48 12.01
C LYS A 83 -11.58 6.14 12.60
N LYS A 84 -10.38 5.64 12.26
CA LYS A 84 -9.85 4.31 12.63
C LYS A 84 -10.70 3.14 12.12
N TYR A 85 -11.43 3.36 11.02
CA TYR A 85 -12.28 2.33 10.42
C TYR A 85 -11.50 1.47 9.42
N LEU A 86 -10.48 2.02 8.76
CA LEU A 86 -9.82 1.36 7.64
C LEU A 86 -8.89 0.23 8.11
N ARG A 87 -9.19 -1.00 7.72
CA ARG A 87 -8.33 -2.20 7.94
C ARG A 87 -7.36 -2.41 6.79
N MET A 88 -7.83 -2.27 5.56
CA MET A 88 -7.02 -2.53 4.37
C MET A 88 -7.48 -1.69 3.17
N ILE A 89 -6.53 -1.25 2.35
CA ILE A 89 -6.76 -0.79 0.98
C ILE A 89 -6.20 -1.84 0.03
N VAL A 90 -6.98 -2.19 -0.99
CA VAL A 90 -6.53 -2.97 -2.13
C VAL A 90 -6.60 -2.10 -3.36
N LEU A 91 -5.45 -1.66 -3.88
CA LEU A 91 -5.33 -1.01 -5.17
C LEU A 91 -5.03 -2.09 -6.20
N ALA A 92 -5.95 -2.34 -7.14
CA ALA A 92 -5.84 -3.45 -8.07
C ALA A 92 -5.86 -2.99 -9.53
N VAL A 93 -5.10 -3.71 -10.35
CA VAL A 93 -4.95 -3.53 -11.79
C VAL A 93 -5.60 -4.72 -12.50
N TYR A 94 -6.44 -4.43 -13.49
CA TYR A 94 -7.15 -5.41 -14.28
C TYR A 94 -7.18 -5.00 -15.76
N THR A 95 -7.37 -5.95 -16.66
CA THR A 95 -7.26 -5.76 -18.12
C THR A 95 -8.62 -5.70 -18.82
N HIS A 96 -9.65 -6.29 -18.22
CA HIS A 96 -10.98 -6.40 -18.82
C HIS A 96 -11.98 -5.46 -18.12
N PRO A 97 -12.40 -4.35 -18.76
CA PRO A 97 -13.35 -3.40 -18.16
C PRO A 97 -14.68 -4.03 -17.72
N GLU A 98 -15.14 -5.06 -18.45
CA GLU A 98 -16.38 -5.80 -18.19
C GLU A 98 -16.25 -6.81 -17.03
N ASP A 99 -15.02 -7.12 -16.60
CA ASP A 99 -14.74 -8.01 -15.46
C ASP A 99 -13.71 -7.36 -14.52
N PRO A 100 -14.13 -6.40 -13.69
CA PRO A 100 -13.26 -5.73 -12.74
C PRO A 100 -12.89 -6.60 -11.53
N GLN A 101 -13.41 -7.83 -11.43
CA GLN A 101 -13.09 -8.77 -10.34
C GLN A 101 -11.85 -9.58 -10.64
N THR A 102 -11.59 -9.86 -11.92
CA THR A 102 -10.39 -10.57 -12.38
C THR A 102 -9.22 -9.61 -12.53
N ILE A 103 -8.28 -9.67 -11.57
CA ILE A 103 -7.14 -8.77 -11.44
C ILE A 103 -5.84 -9.47 -11.84
N THR A 104 -4.85 -8.71 -12.32
CA THR A 104 -3.51 -9.24 -12.67
C THR A 104 -2.41 -8.76 -11.74
N GLU A 105 -2.67 -7.69 -10.96
CA GLU A 105 -1.73 -7.14 -9.99
C GLU A 105 -2.50 -6.37 -8.93
N CYS A 106 -2.11 -6.49 -7.66
CA CYS A 106 -2.70 -5.68 -6.60
C CYS A 106 -1.70 -5.33 -5.48
N TYR A 107 -1.96 -4.20 -4.85
CA TYR A 107 -1.17 -3.64 -3.75
C TYR A 107 -2.05 -3.53 -2.51
N HIS A 108 -1.64 -4.24 -1.46
CA HIS A 108 -2.34 -4.29 -0.20
C HIS A 108 -1.66 -3.35 0.79
N PHE A 109 -2.40 -2.35 1.27
CA PHE A 109 -2.00 -1.50 2.39
C PHE A 109 -2.84 -1.90 3.59
N LYS A 110 -2.26 -2.68 4.51
CA LYS A 110 -2.93 -3.09 5.75
C LYS A 110 -2.60 -2.10 6.87
N PHE A 111 -3.60 -1.74 7.65
CA PHE A 111 -3.48 -0.82 8.78
C PHE A 111 -3.84 -1.55 10.06
N LYS A 112 -3.07 -1.31 11.13
CA LYS A 112 -3.46 -1.63 12.50
C LYS A 112 -3.42 -0.35 13.32
N TYR A 113 -4.41 -0.16 14.19
CA TYR A 113 -4.49 0.94 15.14
C TYR A 113 -4.20 0.43 16.53
N THR A 114 -3.49 1.21 17.33
CA THR A 114 -3.09 0.78 18.67
C THR A 114 -3.46 1.86 19.67
N HIS A 115 -4.19 1.49 20.72
CA HIS A 115 -4.53 2.41 21.81
C HIS A 115 -3.30 2.71 22.71
N ASN A 116 -2.33 1.78 22.78
CA ASN A 116 -1.11 1.84 23.60
C ASN A 116 0.20 1.53 22.83
N GLY A 117 0.19 1.60 21.50
CA GLY A 117 1.33 1.19 20.66
C GLY A 117 1.33 -0.30 20.26
N PRO A 118 2.03 -0.68 19.17
CA PRO A 118 2.07 -2.06 18.73
C PRO A 118 2.98 -2.89 19.64
N LEU A 119 2.45 -3.97 20.21
CA LEU A 119 3.26 -5.13 20.58
C LEU A 119 3.72 -5.77 19.27
N LEU A 120 4.98 -5.58 18.92
CA LEU A 120 5.63 -6.40 17.89
C LEU A 120 5.96 -7.73 18.55
N ASP A 121 5.33 -8.83 18.12
CA ASP A 121 5.87 -10.15 18.41
C ASP A 121 7.16 -10.32 17.61
N PHE A 122 8.29 -10.15 18.29
CA PHE A 122 9.55 -10.69 17.80
C PHE A 122 9.64 -12.11 18.35
N SER A 123 9.22 -13.10 17.56
CA SER A 123 9.55 -14.52 17.78
C SER A 123 11.06 -14.83 17.59
N SER A 124 11.95 -13.90 17.96
CA SER A 124 13.35 -14.18 18.24
C SER A 124 13.51 -14.40 19.74
N LYS A 125 13.80 -15.64 20.15
CA LYS A 125 13.97 -16.12 21.53
C LYS A 125 15.06 -15.43 22.37
N ASP A 126 15.53 -14.24 22.02
CA ASP A 126 16.58 -13.55 22.77
C ASP A 126 16.38 -12.03 22.77
N LYS A 127 15.59 -11.55 23.75
CA LYS A 127 15.87 -10.43 24.67
C LYS A 127 14.57 -9.77 25.14
N ARG A 128 14.27 -9.92 26.43
CA ARG A 128 13.43 -8.98 27.17
C ARG A 128 14.08 -7.60 27.11
N ASN A 129 13.57 -6.72 26.26
CA ASN A 129 13.66 -5.29 26.49
C ASN A 129 12.45 -4.64 25.83
N ASP A 130 11.75 -3.82 26.63
CA ASP A 130 10.66 -2.94 26.25
C ASP A 130 11.18 -1.85 25.28
N SER A 131 11.50 -2.24 24.05
CA SER A 131 12.06 -1.32 23.05
C SER A 131 10.93 -0.52 22.42
N THR A 132 10.59 0.60 23.06
CA THR A 132 9.78 1.64 22.44
C THR A 132 10.34 1.98 21.05
N ILE A 133 9.57 1.77 19.98
CA ILE A 133 9.96 2.12 18.61
C ILE A 133 10.37 3.59 18.57
N THR A 134 11.63 3.86 18.22
CA THR A 134 12.10 5.24 18.15
C THR A 134 11.61 5.90 16.87
N CYS A 135 11.40 7.20 16.89
CA CYS A 135 10.99 7.92 15.68
C CYS A 135 12.08 7.89 14.58
N ALA A 136 13.34 7.72 14.96
CA ALA A 136 14.43 7.52 14.01
C ALA A 136 14.24 6.19 13.25
N ASP A 137 13.78 5.15 13.94
CA ASP A 137 13.48 3.85 13.33
C ASP A 137 12.26 3.95 12.41
N THR A 138 11.21 4.68 12.81
CA THR A 138 10.05 4.96 11.94
C THR A 138 10.46 5.71 10.66
N LYS A 139 11.29 6.77 10.75
CA LYS A 139 11.77 7.49 9.57
C LYS A 139 12.57 6.57 8.65
N LYS A 140 13.51 5.79 9.19
CA LYS A 140 14.31 4.82 8.42
C LYS A 140 13.44 3.75 7.75
N ALA A 141 12.48 3.19 8.49
CA ALA A 141 11.53 2.21 7.97
C ALA A 141 10.68 2.80 6.83
N SER A 142 10.24 4.05 6.96
CA SER A 142 9.48 4.77 5.91
C SER A 142 10.29 4.89 4.62
N ILE A 143 11.55 5.33 4.72
CA ILE A 143 12.43 5.47 3.55
C ILE A 143 12.75 4.11 2.94
N LEU A 144 13.03 3.11 3.76
CA LEU A 144 13.33 1.75 3.30
C LEU A 144 12.13 1.15 2.58
N LEU A 145 10.90 1.35 3.08
CA LEU A 145 9.68 0.90 2.42
C LEU A 145 9.57 1.49 1.02
N ILE A 146 9.72 2.81 0.87
CA ILE A 146 9.63 3.46 -0.45
C ILE A 146 10.75 3.00 -1.39
N ARG A 147 11.98 2.83 -0.89
CA ARG A 147 13.08 2.28 -1.71
C ARG A 147 12.79 0.86 -2.18
N LYS A 148 12.23 0.00 -1.32
CA LYS A 148 11.81 -1.36 -1.69
C LYS A 148 10.70 -1.35 -2.73
N ILE A 149 9.70 -0.46 -2.60
CA ILE A 149 8.68 -0.26 -3.64
C ILE A 149 9.36 0.13 -4.95
N TYR A 150 10.28 1.09 -4.92
CA TYR A 150 10.97 1.58 -6.12
C TYR A 150 11.72 0.44 -6.84
N VAL A 151 12.55 -0.30 -6.10
CA VAL A 151 13.30 -1.45 -6.62
C VAL A 151 12.34 -2.51 -7.15
N LEU A 152 11.28 -2.85 -6.40
CA LEU A 152 10.32 -3.86 -6.84
C LEU A 152 9.65 -3.45 -8.16
N MET A 153 9.09 -2.24 -8.24
CA MET A 153 8.40 -1.78 -9.44
C MET A 153 9.32 -1.68 -10.67
N GLN A 154 10.61 -1.36 -10.48
CA GLN A 154 11.61 -1.34 -11.55
C GLN A 154 11.98 -2.73 -12.08
N ASN A 155 11.81 -3.75 -11.23
CA ASN A 155 12.14 -5.12 -11.56
C ASN A 155 10.93 -5.87 -12.15
N LEU A 156 9.70 -5.43 -11.91
CA LEU A 156 8.52 -6.01 -12.54
C LEU A 156 8.49 -5.70 -14.04
N GLY A 157 8.18 -6.72 -14.85
CA GLY A 157 7.87 -6.55 -16.27
C GLY A 157 6.75 -5.53 -16.52
N PRO A 158 6.66 -4.99 -17.75
CA PRO A 158 5.68 -3.96 -18.08
C PRO A 158 4.24 -4.47 -17.85
N LEU A 159 3.34 -3.55 -17.51
CA LEU A 159 1.91 -3.84 -17.57
C LEU A 159 1.47 -4.02 -19.03
N PRO A 160 0.36 -4.75 -19.28
CA PRO A 160 -0.33 -4.70 -20.56
C PRO A 160 -0.65 -3.25 -20.98
N ASN A 161 -0.81 -3.01 -22.28
CA ASN A 161 -1.03 -1.65 -22.79
C ASN A 161 -2.32 -1.01 -22.26
N ASP A 162 -3.39 -1.82 -22.17
CA ASP A 162 -4.70 -1.38 -21.72
C ASP A 162 -4.98 -1.99 -20.35
N VAL A 163 -4.91 -1.15 -19.32
CA VAL A 163 -5.21 -1.53 -17.94
C VAL A 163 -6.18 -0.56 -17.31
N CYS A 164 -6.99 -1.09 -16.41
CA CYS A 164 -7.88 -0.34 -15.55
C CYS A 164 -7.39 -0.43 -14.10
N LEU A 165 -7.77 0.55 -13.29
CA LEU A 165 -7.40 0.66 -11.89
C LEU A 165 -8.67 0.71 -11.04
N THR A 166 -8.72 -0.09 -9.97
CA THR A 166 -9.79 -0.05 -8.97
C THR A 166 -9.21 -0.01 -7.56
N MET A 167 -9.96 0.52 -6.60
CA MET A 167 -9.59 0.55 -5.20
C MET A 167 -10.72 0.01 -4.34
N LYS A 168 -10.46 -1.05 -3.57
CA LYS A 168 -11.39 -1.57 -2.57
C LYS A 168 -10.89 -1.23 -1.16
N LEU A 169 -11.81 -0.82 -0.29
CA LEU A 169 -11.55 -0.57 1.12
C LEU A 169 -12.19 -1.67 1.95
N PHE A 170 -11.47 -2.14 2.96
CA PHE A 170 -11.97 -3.09 3.94
C PHE A 170 -11.87 -2.44 5.31
N TYR A 171 -12.91 -2.59 6.10
CA TYR A 171 -13.04 -1.94 7.40
C TYR A 171 -12.87 -2.92 8.57
N TYR A 172 -12.78 -2.37 9.77
CA TYR A 172 -12.95 -3.10 11.02
C TYR A 172 -14.43 -3.13 11.38
N ASP A 173 -15.04 -4.32 11.34
CA ASP A 173 -16.49 -4.50 11.53
C ASP A 173 -16.93 -4.11 12.95
N GLU A 174 -16.02 -4.15 13.92
CA GLU A 174 -16.32 -3.91 15.34
C GLU A 174 -16.54 -2.42 15.65
N VAL A 175 -16.03 -1.52 14.80
CA VAL A 175 -16.02 -0.07 15.05
C VAL A 175 -16.67 0.75 13.94
N THR A 176 -16.91 0.15 12.78
CA THR A 176 -17.39 0.85 11.59
C THR A 176 -18.91 0.77 11.51
N PRO A 177 -19.64 1.90 11.51
CA PRO A 177 -21.08 1.91 11.30
C PRO A 177 -21.46 1.26 9.96
N SER A 178 -22.56 0.51 9.92
CA SER A 178 -23.02 -0.19 8.72
C SER A 178 -23.42 0.74 7.57
N ASP A 179 -23.78 1.98 7.89
CA ASP A 179 -24.16 3.03 6.94
C ASP A 179 -22.97 3.94 6.55
N TYR A 180 -21.78 3.64 7.04
CA TYR A 180 -20.59 4.44 6.73
C TYR A 180 -20.16 4.28 5.27
N GLN A 181 -20.10 5.40 4.56
CA GLN A 181 -19.59 5.47 3.19
C GLN A 181 -18.50 6.55 3.06
N PRO A 182 -17.23 6.20 2.83
CA PRO A 182 -16.20 7.21 2.64
C PRO A 182 -16.39 7.97 1.32
N PRO A 183 -15.96 9.25 1.27
CA PRO A 183 -16.00 10.05 0.05
C PRO A 183 -15.33 9.36 -1.13
N GLY A 184 -16.03 9.30 -2.27
CA GLY A 184 -15.51 8.70 -3.51
C GLY A 184 -15.62 7.18 -3.58
N PHE A 185 -16.25 6.54 -2.60
CA PHE A 185 -16.54 5.11 -2.58
C PHE A 185 -18.04 4.86 -2.49
N LYS A 186 -18.42 3.66 -2.91
CA LYS A 186 -19.74 3.07 -2.71
C LYS A 186 -19.59 1.70 -2.05
N GLU A 187 -20.67 1.18 -1.48
CA GLU A 187 -20.70 -0.18 -0.97
C GLU A 187 -20.27 -1.16 -2.05
N GLY A 188 -19.35 -2.06 -1.69
CA GLY A 188 -18.82 -3.06 -2.60
C GLY A 188 -19.68 -4.32 -2.56
N GLU A 189 -19.95 -4.89 -3.73
CA GLU A 189 -20.51 -6.25 -3.81
C GLU A 189 -19.46 -7.21 -3.24
N CYS A 190 -19.86 -8.03 -2.26
CA CYS A 190 -18.99 -8.94 -1.50
C CYS A 190 -18.54 -10.16 -2.32
N GLU A 191 -18.13 -9.92 -3.56
CA GLU A 191 -17.44 -10.89 -4.40
C GLU A 191 -15.94 -10.65 -4.25
N GLY A 192 -15.23 -11.69 -3.81
CA GLY A 192 -13.78 -11.66 -3.70
C GLY A 192 -13.12 -11.32 -5.04
N MET A 193 -11.89 -10.82 -5.01
CA MET A 193 -11.12 -10.64 -6.24
C MET A 193 -10.62 -12.01 -6.73
N ILE A 194 -10.64 -12.22 -8.05
CA ILE A 194 -10.06 -13.39 -8.70
C ILE A 194 -8.70 -12.97 -9.27
N PHE A 195 -7.66 -13.77 -9.06
CA PHE A 195 -6.35 -13.47 -9.63
C PHE A 195 -6.19 -14.20 -10.97
N GLU A 196 -5.85 -13.45 -12.02
CA GLU A 196 -5.56 -14.00 -13.34
C GLU A 196 -4.13 -14.55 -13.39
N GLY A 197 -3.99 -15.82 -13.78
CA GLY A 197 -2.69 -16.49 -13.86
C GLY A 197 -2.18 -17.01 -12.50
N GLU A 198 -0.87 -17.28 -12.43
CA GLU A 198 -0.21 -17.76 -11.21
C GLU A 198 0.23 -16.56 -10.34
N PRO A 199 -0.35 -16.35 -9.14
CA PRO A 199 0.02 -15.23 -8.27
C PRO A 199 1.38 -15.45 -7.59
N LEU A 200 2.16 -14.39 -7.50
CA LEU A 200 3.33 -14.27 -6.67
C LEU A 200 3.09 -13.23 -5.56
N TYR A 201 3.19 -13.68 -4.31
CA TYR A 201 2.95 -12.85 -3.13
C TYR A 201 4.26 -12.31 -2.55
N LEU A 202 4.36 -10.99 -2.46
CA LEU A 202 5.57 -10.29 -2.02
C LEU A 202 5.27 -9.41 -0.80
N ASN A 203 6.00 -9.62 0.28
CA ASN A 203 5.97 -8.73 1.44
C ASN A 203 7.01 -7.62 1.25
N VAL A 204 6.54 -6.39 1.03
CA VAL A 204 7.45 -5.25 0.81
C VAL A 204 8.02 -4.75 2.14
N GLY A 205 7.17 -4.66 3.15
CA GLY A 205 7.57 -4.28 4.49
C GLY A 205 6.46 -3.59 5.28
N GLU A 206 6.83 -3.13 6.46
CA GLU A 206 5.93 -2.45 7.38
C GLU A 206 6.64 -1.29 8.08
N VAL A 207 5.85 -0.30 8.46
CA VAL A 207 6.31 0.92 9.14
C VAL A 207 5.49 1.07 10.40
N PRO A 208 6.09 0.75 11.56
CA PRO A 208 5.43 0.95 12.83
C PRO A 208 5.63 2.41 13.29
N THR A 209 4.61 2.92 13.95
CA THR A 209 4.62 4.17 14.72
C THR A 209 4.03 3.89 16.10
N PRO A 210 4.12 4.82 17.07
CA PRO A 210 3.53 4.60 18.39
C PRO A 210 2.00 4.44 18.42
N PHE A 211 1.27 4.74 17.34
CA PHE A 211 -0.21 4.71 17.33
C PHE A 211 -0.81 3.93 16.15
N HIS A 212 -0.03 3.68 15.11
CA HIS A 212 -0.45 3.04 13.87
C HIS A 212 0.66 2.15 13.31
N MET A 213 0.28 1.11 12.59
CA MET A 213 1.18 0.31 11.76
C MET A 213 0.64 0.27 10.32
N LEU A 214 1.51 0.55 9.35
CA LEU A 214 1.23 0.36 7.92
C LEU A 214 2.05 -0.82 7.41
N LYS A 215 1.41 -1.82 6.81
CA LYS A 215 2.07 -2.94 6.13
C LYS A 215 1.71 -2.96 4.65
N VAL A 216 2.70 -3.16 3.79
CA VAL A 216 2.53 -3.20 2.33
C VAL A 216 2.89 -4.58 1.80
N LYS A 217 1.95 -5.19 1.08
CA LYS A 217 2.17 -6.42 0.31
C LYS A 217 1.81 -6.17 -1.16
N VAL A 218 2.44 -6.91 -2.08
CA VAL A 218 2.12 -6.89 -3.51
C VAL A 218 1.79 -8.31 -3.94
N THR A 219 0.77 -8.45 -4.77
CA THR A 219 0.49 -9.68 -5.52
C THR A 219 0.62 -9.33 -6.99
N THR A 220 1.42 -10.08 -7.74
CA THR A 220 1.64 -9.87 -9.18
C THR A 220 1.72 -11.22 -9.87
N GLU A 221 1.53 -11.26 -11.19
CA GLU A 221 1.71 -12.48 -11.96
C GLU A 221 3.17 -12.93 -11.91
N LYS A 222 3.41 -14.20 -11.57
CA LYS A 222 4.77 -14.74 -11.38
C LYS A 222 5.70 -14.51 -12.58
N GLN A 223 5.18 -14.62 -13.80
CA GLN A 223 5.94 -14.43 -15.03
C GLN A 223 6.49 -12.99 -15.18
N ARG A 224 5.87 -11.98 -14.55
CA ARG A 224 6.37 -10.59 -14.56
C ARG A 224 7.67 -10.43 -13.78
N MET A 225 7.99 -11.36 -12.88
CA MET A 225 9.24 -11.34 -12.10
C MET A 225 10.31 -12.28 -12.69
N GLU A 226 9.94 -13.31 -13.44
CA GLU A 226 10.88 -14.28 -14.02
C GLU A 226 11.75 -13.71 -15.16
N ASN A 227 11.40 -12.53 -15.68
CA ASN A 227 12.21 -11.80 -16.67
C ASN A 227 13.37 -11.00 -16.03
N ILE A 228 13.53 -11.05 -14.70
CA ILE A 228 14.67 -10.48 -13.98
C ILE A 228 15.75 -11.56 -13.87
N ASP A 229 17.01 -11.20 -14.13
CA ASP A 229 18.18 -12.06 -14.02
C ASP A 229 18.08 -13.06 -12.85
N LYS A 230 18.24 -14.35 -13.18
CA LYS A 230 18.07 -15.54 -12.31
C LYS A 230 19.03 -15.60 -11.09
N SER A 231 19.66 -14.51 -10.69
CA SER A 231 20.64 -14.44 -9.60
C SER A 231 20.03 -14.16 -8.22
N PHE A 232 18.74 -13.79 -8.12
CA PHE A 232 18.14 -13.32 -6.85
C PHE A 232 17.13 -14.25 -6.17
N LEU A 233 16.72 -15.37 -6.79
CA LEU A 233 15.67 -16.23 -6.25
C LEU A 233 16.25 -17.53 -5.69
N LYS A 234 16.54 -17.57 -4.38
CA LYS A 234 16.59 -18.82 -3.61
C LYS A 234 15.29 -19.00 -2.81
N HIS A 235 14.43 -19.83 -3.40
CA HIS A 235 13.52 -20.82 -2.83
C HIS A 235 12.49 -20.39 -1.76
N GLY A 236 11.24 -20.60 -2.14
CA GLY A 236 10.06 -20.74 -1.29
C GLY A 236 8.89 -21.18 -2.17
N GLU A 237 8.99 -22.38 -2.76
CA GLU A 237 7.90 -22.95 -3.55
C GLU A 237 6.77 -23.39 -2.62
N THR A 238 5.56 -22.93 -2.89
CA THR A 238 4.35 -23.56 -2.35
C THR A 238 3.30 -23.52 -3.45
N ASN A 239 3.10 -24.66 -4.11
CA ASN A 239 2.08 -24.85 -5.12
C ASN A 239 0.70 -24.77 -4.47
N VAL A 240 -0.15 -23.84 -4.91
CA VAL A 240 -1.59 -23.93 -4.68
C VAL A 240 -2.33 -23.57 -5.97
N PRO A 241 -3.32 -24.35 -6.43
CA PRO A 241 -4.03 -24.09 -7.68
C PRO A 241 -5.03 -22.93 -7.51
N LEU A 242 -5.24 -22.16 -8.59
CA LEU A 242 -6.33 -21.18 -8.82
C LEU A 242 -7.01 -20.69 -7.53
N GLN A 243 -6.38 -19.71 -6.87
CA GLN A 243 -6.92 -19.14 -5.64
C GLN A 243 -7.80 -17.95 -5.97
N VAL A 244 -9.09 -18.07 -5.67
CA VAL A 244 -9.87 -16.90 -5.22
C VAL A 244 -9.00 -16.23 -4.16
N LEU A 245 -8.69 -14.93 -4.30
CA LEU A 245 -8.12 -14.18 -3.20
C LEU A 245 -9.21 -14.12 -2.12
N ARG A 246 -9.27 -15.17 -1.29
CA ARG A 246 -10.05 -15.15 -0.08
C ARG A 246 -9.46 -14.02 0.72
N VAL A 247 -10.29 -13.01 0.98
CA VAL A 247 -10.04 -12.01 1.99
C VAL A 247 -10.18 -12.77 3.31
N ASP A 248 -9.23 -13.65 3.61
CA ASP A 248 -9.36 -14.55 4.74
C ASP A 248 -9.41 -13.73 6.04
N ARG A 249 -10.36 -14.16 6.86
CA ARG A 249 -10.49 -13.85 8.28
C ARG A 249 -9.14 -14.16 8.93
N ASP A 250 -8.72 -13.23 9.76
CA ASP A 250 -7.70 -13.37 10.79
C ASP A 250 -6.45 -14.14 10.36
N ASP A 251 -5.39 -13.38 10.01
CA ASP A 251 -4.04 -13.87 10.33
C ASP A 251 -4.09 -14.20 11.83
N PRO A 252 -3.96 -15.48 12.28
CA PRO A 252 -3.98 -15.78 13.71
C PRO A 252 -2.87 -14.97 14.36
N GLU A 253 -3.19 -14.39 15.51
CA GLU A 253 -2.20 -13.80 16.41
C GLU A 253 -1.22 -14.90 16.80
N GLU A 254 -0.10 -14.98 16.08
CA GLU A 254 1.17 -15.47 16.60
C GLU A 254 2.11 -14.27 16.71
#